data_AF-A0A957HGE1-F1
#
_entry.id   AF-A0A957HGE1-F1
#
_cell.length_a   1.000
_cell.length_b   1.000
_cell.length_c   1.000
_cell.angle_alpha   90.00
_cell.angle_beta   90.00
_cell.angle_gamma   90.00
#
_symmetry.space_group_name_H-M   'P 1'
#
loop_
_entity.id
_entity.type
_entity.pdbx_description
1 polymer ?
#
loop_
_entity_poly.entity_id
_entity_poly.type
_entity_poly.pdbx_seq_one_letter_code
_entity_poly.pdbx_strand_id
1 'polypeptide(L)'
;MLWYQFGPYEAYYEVGRYDDVILLADVTLKDRPYFEESFYYKGLALAATGETAVAEENLEKAATFNPNFAPAVVALAEITSEQ
;
A
#
# COMPACT_ATOMS: atom_id res chain seq x y z
N MET A 1 16.60 14.88 -10.60
CA MET A 1 15.20 14.67 -11.02
C MET A 1 15.00 13.18 -11.28
N LEU A 2 14.55 12.42 -10.29
CA LEU A 2 14.06 11.07 -10.55
C LEU A 2 12.56 11.18 -10.76
N TRP A 3 12.21 11.06 -12.03
CA TRP A 3 10.84 11.03 -12.49
C TRP A 3 10.14 9.81 -11.92
N TYR A 4 8.97 10.08 -11.35
CA TYR A 4 7.88 9.17 -11.02
C TYR A 4 7.96 7.79 -11.71
N GLN A 5 8.27 6.75 -10.94
CA GLN A 5 8.03 5.35 -11.28
C GLN A 5 7.45 4.65 -10.06
N PHE A 6 6.39 3.87 -10.23
CA PHE A 6 5.82 2.97 -9.22
C PHE A 6 6.69 1.73 -8.97
N GLY A 7 7.66 1.48 -9.85
CA GLY A 7 8.58 0.35 -9.79
C GLY A 7 9.33 0.16 -8.46
N PRO A 8 9.67 1.19 -7.68
CA PRO A 8 10.30 0.99 -6.38
C PRO A 8 9.39 0.30 -5.36
N TYR A 9 8.07 0.54 -5.39
CA TYR A 9 7.16 -0.12 -4.46
C TYR A 9 7.12 -1.62 -4.71
N GLU A 10 6.79 -2.00 -5.95
CA GLU A 10 6.75 -3.39 -6.39
C GLU A 10 8.11 -4.06 -6.18
N ALA A 11 9.21 -3.44 -6.63
CA ALA A 11 10.55 -4.02 -6.49
C ALA A 11 10.98 -4.22 -5.03
N TYR A 12 10.69 -3.28 -4.12
CA TYR A 12 10.99 -3.45 -2.70
C TYR A 12 10.10 -4.50 -2.05
N TYR A 13 8.82 -4.54 -2.41
CA TYR A 13 7.88 -5.53 -1.90
C TYR A 13 8.28 -6.96 -2.30
N GLU A 14 8.59 -7.20 -3.57
CA GLU A 14 8.99 -8.50 -4.11
C GLU A 14 10.27 -9.06 -3.47
N VAL A 15 11.18 -8.20 -3.01
CA VAL A 15 12.42 -8.62 -2.32
C VAL A 15 12.29 -8.58 -0.79
N GLY A 16 11.07 -8.42 -0.26
CA GLY A 16 10.80 -8.46 1.18
C GLY A 16 11.28 -7.23 1.96
N ARG A 17 11.58 -6.12 1.29
CA ARG A 17 11.99 -4.85 1.92
C ARG A 17 10.76 -4.03 2.32
N TYR A 18 9.93 -4.60 3.19
CA TYR A 18 8.64 -4.01 3.60
C TYR A 18 8.79 -2.66 4.32
N ASP A 19 9.81 -2.51 5.16
CA ASP A 19 10.08 -1.23 5.84
C ASP A 19 10.38 -0.09 4.84
N ASP A 20 11.08 -0.40 3.74
CA ASP A 20 11.38 0.57 2.70
C ASP A 20 10.13 0.93 1.88
N VAL A 21 9.22 -0.02 1.67
CA VAL A 21 7.90 0.23 1.06
C VAL A 21 7.10 1.19 1.94
N ILE A 22 7.02 0.92 3.24
CA ILE A 22 6.31 1.75 4.22
C ILE A 22 6.90 3.16 4.25
N LEU A 23 8.23 3.28 4.33
CA LEU A 23 8.91 4.58 4.34
C LEU A 23 8.66 5.36 3.05
N LEU A 24 8.77 4.71 1.90
CA LEU A 24 8.52 5.35 0.61
C LEU A 24 7.06 5.83 0.49
N ALA A 25 6.11 5.05 0.99
CA ALA A 25 4.71 5.43 1.04
C ALA A 25 4.50 6.63 1.95
N ASP A 26 5.07 6.64 3.15
CA ASP A 26 4.96 7.75 4.09
C ASP A 26 5.54 9.06 3.54
N VAL A 27 6.68 8.99 2.84
CA VAL A 27 7.25 10.16 2.18
C VAL A 27 6.35 10.63 1.03
N THR A 28 5.85 9.71 0.20
CA THR A 28 4.99 10.04 -0.93
C THR A 28 3.68 10.68 -0.48
N LEU A 29 3.07 10.14 0.58
CA LEU A 29 1.80 10.60 1.11
C LEU A 29 1.88 11.98 1.78
N LYS A 30 3.06 12.43 2.22
CA LYS A 30 3.26 13.81 2.69
C LYS A 30 3.03 14.82 1.57
N ASP A 31 3.48 14.52 0.36
CA ASP A 31 3.34 15.39 -0.80
C ASP A 31 2.05 15.11 -1.58
N ARG A 32 1.54 13.87 -1.52
CA ARG A 32 0.37 13.40 -2.26
C ARG A 32 -0.57 12.61 -1.34
N PRO A 33 -1.37 13.28 -0.51
CA PRO A 33 -2.14 12.64 0.57
C PRO A 33 -3.32 11.78 0.11
N TYR A 34 -3.66 11.79 -1.18
CA TYR A 34 -4.79 11.04 -1.77
C TYR A 34 -4.34 10.01 -2.80
N PHE A 35 -3.09 9.56 -2.69
CA PHE A 35 -2.48 8.68 -3.68
C PHE A 35 -2.71 7.22 -3.30
N GLU A 36 -3.71 6.61 -3.93
CA GLU A 36 -4.23 5.27 -3.63
C GLU A 36 -3.15 4.20 -3.68
N GLU A 37 -2.19 4.32 -4.60
CA GLU A 37 -1.18 3.31 -4.81
C GLU A 37 -0.16 3.26 -3.65
N SER A 38 0.15 4.40 -3.03
CA SER A 38 0.97 4.43 -1.81
C SER A 38 0.24 3.80 -0.63
N PHE A 39 -1.06 4.04 -0.49
CA PHE A 39 -1.86 3.38 0.53
C PHE A 39 -1.93 1.87 0.29
N TYR A 40 -2.07 1.44 -0.96
CA TYR A 40 -2.09 0.03 -1.33
C TYR A 40 -0.80 -0.71 -0.98
N TYR A 41 0.34 -0.23 -1.47
CA TYR A 41 1.62 -0.89 -1.19
C TYR A 41 2.00 -0.81 0.29
N LYS A 42 1.66 0.28 0.99
CA LYS A 42 1.82 0.36 2.44
C LYS A 42 0.97 -0.69 3.15
N GLY A 43 -0.29 -0.86 2.74
CA GLY A 43 -1.18 -1.89 3.26
C GLY A 43 -0.62 -3.29 3.09
N LEU A 44 -0.17 -3.64 1.87
CA LEU A 44 0.47 -4.93 1.62
C LEU A 44 1.71 -5.16 2.50
N ALA A 45 2.59 -4.17 2.60
CA ALA A 45 3.80 -4.27 3.41
C ALA A 45 3.50 -4.45 4.90
N LEU A 46 2.50 -3.72 5.44
CA LEU A 46 2.04 -3.88 6.82
C LEU A 46 1.42 -5.26 7.08
N ALA A 47 0.68 -5.80 6.11
CA ALA A 47 0.15 -7.16 6.23
C ALA A 47 1.29 -8.18 6.30
N ALA A 48 2.32 -8.03 5.47
CA ALA A 48 3.50 -8.89 5.46
C ALA A 48 4.34 -8.80 6.75
N THR A 49 4.32 -7.67 7.47
CA THR A 49 4.96 -7.52 8.79
C THR A 49 4.08 -7.96 9.96
N GLY A 50 2.83 -8.37 9.71
CA GLY A 50 1.87 -8.83 10.73
C GLY A 50 1.02 -7.72 11.36
N GLU A 51 1.09 -6.50 10.84
CA GLU A 51 0.29 -5.34 11.29
C GLU A 51 -1.07 -5.29 10.56
N THR A 52 -1.80 -6.40 10.56
CA THR A 52 -3.01 -6.64 9.75
C THR A 52 -4.09 -5.58 9.94
N ALA A 53 -4.33 -5.11 11.17
CA ALA A 53 -5.33 -4.07 11.43
C ALA A 53 -4.97 -2.73 10.75
N VAL A 54 -3.68 -2.35 10.76
CA VAL A 54 -3.22 -1.12 10.10
C VAL A 54 -3.18 -1.31 8.58
N ALA A 55 -2.89 -2.52 8.11
CA ALA A 55 -2.95 -2.87 6.70
C ALA A 55 -4.35 -2.66 6.12
N GLU A 56 -5.38 -3.17 6.81
CA GLU A 56 -6.78 -3.02 6.45
C GLU A 56 -7.17 -1.55 6.29
N GLU A 57 -6.88 -0.70 7.28
CA GLU A 57 -7.16 0.74 7.20
C GLU A 57 -6.50 1.44 6.00
N ASN A 58 -5.29 1.00 5.60
CA ASN A 58 -4.60 1.58 4.45
C ASN A 58 -5.24 1.10 3.13
N LEU A 59 -5.62 -0.18 3.03
CA LEU A 59 -6.30 -0.71 1.85
C LEU A 59 -7.71 -0.13 1.67
N GLU A 60 -8.44 0.09 2.77
CA GLU A 60 -9.72 0.80 2.76
C GLU A 60 -9.58 2.23 2.22
N LYS A 61 -8.55 2.96 2.64
CA LYS A 61 -8.25 4.30 2.12
C LYS A 61 -7.95 4.25 0.62
N ALA A 62 -7.13 3.29 0.17
CA ALA A 62 -6.83 3.12 -1.25
C ALA A 62 -8.11 2.87 -2.07
N ALA A 63 -8.96 1.94 -1.62
CA ALA A 63 -10.25 1.64 -2.27
C ALA A 63 -11.23 2.82 -2.23
N THR A 64 -11.20 3.63 -1.17
CA THR A 64 -12.06 4.82 -1.04
C THR A 64 -11.62 5.95 -1.99
N PHE A 65 -10.31 6.18 -2.11
CA PHE A 65 -9.79 7.21 -3.02
C PHE A 65 -9.99 6.86 -4.48
N ASN A 66 -9.88 5.58 -4.82
CA ASN A 66 -10.17 5.11 -6.17
C ASN A 66 -10.94 3.77 -6.12
N PRO A 67 -12.28 3.81 -6.16
CA PRO A 67 -13.11 2.60 -6.18
C PRO A 67 -12.89 1.69 -7.40
N ASN A 68 -12.28 2.23 -8.47
CA ASN A 68 -11.93 1.45 -9.67
C ASN A 68 -10.52 0.83 -9.56
N PHE A 69 -9.79 1.08 -8.48
CA PHE A 69 -8.50 0.47 -8.22
C PHE A 69 -8.68 -0.94 -7.66
N ALA A 70 -8.99 -1.87 -8.56
CA ALA A 70 -9.26 -3.27 -8.24
C ALA A 70 -8.21 -3.94 -7.32
N PRO A 71 -6.89 -3.69 -7.44
CA PRO A 71 -5.90 -4.31 -6.56
C PRO A 71 -6.15 -4.03 -5.07
N ALA A 72 -6.54 -2.80 -4.70
CA ALA A 72 -6.81 -2.47 -3.31
C ALA A 72 -8.06 -3.17 -2.77
N VAL A 73 -9.12 -3.28 -3.59
CA VAL A 73 -10.36 -3.97 -3.20
C VAL A 73 -10.12 -5.47 -3.01
N VAL A 74 -9.35 -6.09 -3.89
CA VAL A 74 -8.98 -7.51 -3.79
C VAL A 74 -8.13 -7.75 -2.54
N ALA A 75 -7.07 -6.99 -2.33
CA ALA A 75 -6.21 -7.15 -1.16
C ALA A 75 -6.96 -6.91 0.16
N LEU A 76 -7.89 -5.94 0.20
CA LEU A 76 -8.74 -5.71 1.36
C LEU A 76 -9.63 -6.92 1.67
N ALA A 77 -10.24 -7.50 0.62
CA ALA A 77 -11.08 -8.69 0.76
C ALA A 77 -10.27 -9.90 1.24
N GLU A 78 -9.04 -10.08 0.76
CA GLU A 78 -8.14 -11.15 1.21
C GLU A 78 -7.84 -11.00 2.71
N ILE A 79 -7.36 -9.83 3.14
CA ILE A 79 -7.01 -9.58 4.54
C ILE A 79 -8.20 -9.74 5.49
N THR A 80 -9.39 -9.27 5.10
CA THR A 80 -10.59 -9.39 5.94
C THR A 80 -11.16 -10.81 5.97
N SER A 81 -10.87 -11.63 4.95
CA SER A 81 -11.29 -13.04 4.92
C SER A 81 -10.40 -13.96 5.77
N GLU A 82 -9.19 -13.53 6.10
CA GLU A 82 -8.22 -14.28 6.91
C GLU A 82 -8.37 -14.07 8.43
N GLN A 83 -9.33 -13.21 8.85
CA GLN A 83 -9.67 -12.93 10.25
C GLN A 83 -10.79 -13.84 10.78
#